data_AF-A0A7J3ZRD8-F1
#
_entry.id   AF-A0A7J3ZRD8-F1
#
_cell.length_a   1.000
_cell.length_b   1.000
_cell.length_c   1.000
_cell.angle_alpha   90.00
_cell.angle_beta   90.00
_cell.angle_gamma   90.00
#
_symmetry.space_group_name_H-M   'P 1'
#
loop_
_entity.id
_entity.type
_entity.pdbx_description
1 polymer ?
#
loop_
_entity_poly.entity_id
_entity_poly.type
_entity_poly.pdbx_seq_one_letter_code
_entity_poly.pdbx_strand_id
1 'polypeptide(L)'
;MQQYDVIIVGAGPAGIFSALELANNTDLRIIMLEKGPDIDKRRCPATRGLGCVNCEPCSLLSGWGGAGAFSDGKLTISTSVGGWLSEYIGEENLSKLINY
;
A
#
# COMPACT_ATOMS: atom_id res chain seq x y z
N MET A 1 21.07 -6.28 17.42
CA MET A 1 20.11 -6.33 16.28
C MET A 1 18.72 -6.44 16.86
N GLN A 2 17.75 -5.67 16.36
CA GLN A 2 16.35 -5.81 16.76
C GLN A 2 15.75 -7.04 16.05
N GLN A 3 14.90 -7.80 16.73
CA GLN A 3 14.18 -8.94 16.16
C GLN A 3 12.71 -8.56 15.94
N TYR A 4 12.18 -8.95 14.80
CA TYR A 4 10.78 -8.76 14.39
C TYR A 4 10.22 -10.10 13.93
N ASP A 5 8.97 -10.37 14.27
CA ASP A 5 8.26 -11.59 13.90
C ASP A 5 7.68 -11.48 12.48
N VAL A 6 7.33 -10.25 12.07
CA VAL A 6 6.80 -9.94 10.73
C VAL A 6 7.47 -8.69 10.18
N ILE A 7 7.87 -8.76 8.90
CA ILE A 7 8.41 -7.62 8.14
C ILE A 7 7.45 -7.34 6.97
N ILE A 8 6.89 -6.13 6.93
CA ILE A 8 6.04 -5.66 5.84
C ILE A 8 6.87 -4.72 4.97
N VAL A 9 6.99 -5.03 3.68
CA VAL A 9 7.73 -4.21 2.73
C VAL A 9 6.75 -3.44 1.85
N GLY A 10 6.74 -2.12 2.01
CA GLY A 10 5.84 -1.18 1.35
C GLY A 10 4.79 -0.62 2.31
N ALA A 11 4.68 0.70 2.39
CA ALA A 11 3.69 1.41 3.19
C ALA A 11 2.52 1.94 2.33
N GLY A 12 2.08 1.16 1.34
CA GLY A 12 0.84 1.40 0.61
C GLY A 12 -0.39 0.87 1.37
N PRO A 13 -1.61 1.00 0.81
CA PRO A 13 -2.84 0.53 1.48
C PRO A 13 -2.76 -0.92 1.95
N ALA A 14 -2.27 -1.84 1.10
CA ALA A 14 -2.11 -3.25 1.47
C ALA A 14 -1.21 -3.41 2.72
N GLY A 15 -0.02 -2.79 2.73
CA GLY A 15 0.90 -2.87 3.87
C GLY A 15 0.36 -2.21 5.13
N ILE A 16 -0.28 -1.04 4.99
CA ILE A 16 -0.89 -0.31 6.12
C ILE A 16 -1.98 -1.15 6.77
N PHE A 17 -2.92 -1.71 5.99
CA PHE A 17 -4.00 -2.53 6.54
C PHE A 17 -3.49 -3.87 7.08
N SER A 18 -2.50 -4.51 6.44
CA SER A 18 -1.85 -5.69 7.02
C SER A 18 -1.20 -5.40 8.37
N ALA A 19 -0.49 -4.27 8.50
CA ALA A 19 0.12 -3.86 9.76
C ALA A 19 -0.94 -3.58 10.83
N LEU A 20 -2.03 -2.89 10.47
CA LEU A 20 -3.13 -2.57 11.37
C LEU A 20 -3.82 -3.83 11.90
N GLU A 21 -4.17 -4.77 11.01
CA GLU A 21 -4.82 -6.02 11.40
C GLU A 21 -3.93 -6.86 12.31
N LEU A 22 -2.64 -6.99 11.98
CA LEU A 22 -1.71 -7.75 12.82
C LEU A 22 -1.50 -7.07 14.19
N ALA A 23 -1.39 -5.74 14.23
CA ALA A 23 -1.20 -4.99 15.48
C ALA A 23 -2.43 -5.05 16.39
N ASN A 24 -3.64 -5.13 15.82
CA ASN A 24 -4.88 -5.19 16.60
C ASN A 24 -5.22 -6.61 17.10
N ASN A 25 -4.82 -7.65 16.35
CA ASN A 25 -5.28 -9.02 16.61
C ASN A 25 -4.16 -9.95 17.13
N THR A 26 -2.93 -9.48 17.26
CA THR A 26 -1.78 -10.29 17.69
C THR A 26 -0.81 -9.49 18.54
N ASP A 27 0.05 -10.19 19.29
CA ASP A 27 1.17 -9.59 20.04
C ASP A 27 2.50 -9.63 19.24
N LEU A 28 2.43 -9.80 17.92
CA LEU A 28 3.62 -9.92 17.07
C LEU A 28 4.39 -8.60 17.01
N ARG A 29 5.73 -8.67 17.03
CA ARG A 29 6.60 -7.52 16.79
C ARG A 29 6.73 -7.29 15.29
N ILE A 30 6.05 -6.26 14.80
CA ILE A 30 5.95 -5.96 13.37
C ILE A 30 6.84 -4.76 13.04
N ILE A 31 7.53 -4.81 11.90
CA ILE A 31 8.16 -3.63 11.28
C ILE A 31 7.64 -3.45 9.86
N MET A 32 7.35 -2.20 9.50
CA MET A 32 7.01 -1.81 8.14
C MET A 32 8.13 -0.94 7.56
N LEU A 33 8.60 -1.28 6.37
CA LEU A 33 9.68 -0.62 5.67
C LEU A 33 9.17 -0.01 4.36
N GLU A 34 9.48 1.26 4.12
CA GLU A 34 9.10 1.96 2.89
C GLU A 34 10.34 2.65 2.30
N LYS A 35 10.50 2.54 0.98
CA LYS A 35 11.64 3.14 0.27
C LYS A 35 11.48 4.65 0.08
N GLY A 36 10.25 5.12 -0.06
CA GLY A 36 9.96 6.54 -0.23
C GLY A 36 9.80 7.29 1.09
N PRO A 37 9.62 8.61 1.02
CA PRO A 37 9.54 9.45 2.21
C PRO A 37 8.15 9.42 2.85
N ASP A 38 8.07 10.02 4.04
CA ASP A 38 6.81 10.34 4.72
C ASP A 38 5.96 11.33 3.91
N ILE A 39 4.64 11.35 4.12
CA ILE A 39 3.65 11.99 3.24
C ILE A 39 3.86 13.52 3.10
N ASP A 40 4.30 14.19 4.16
CA ASP A 40 4.61 15.61 4.19
C ASP A 40 5.82 15.99 3.31
N LYS A 41 6.71 15.02 3.12
CA LYS A 41 7.94 15.13 2.31
C LYS A 41 7.76 14.61 0.88
N ARG A 42 6.62 13.99 0.55
CA ARG A 42 6.32 13.51 -0.80
C ARG A 42 5.94 14.67 -1.73
N ARG A 43 6.86 15.05 -2.62
CA ARG A 43 6.68 16.17 -3.57
C ARG A 43 7.11 15.78 -4.96
N CYS A 44 6.16 15.39 -5.80
CA CYS A 44 6.43 15.10 -7.21
C CYS A 44 6.52 16.42 -8.03
N PRO A 45 7.61 16.69 -8.76
CA PRO A 45 7.70 17.88 -9.62
C PRO A 45 6.63 17.93 -10.70
N ALA A 46 6.17 16.77 -11.19
CA ALA A 46 5.15 16.67 -12.22
C ALA A 46 3.79 17.26 -11.78
N THR A 47 3.44 17.17 -10.49
CA THR A 47 2.19 17.77 -9.97
C THR A 47 2.24 19.30 -9.91
N ARG A 48 3.41 19.90 -10.16
CA ARG A 48 3.64 21.35 -10.20
C ARG A 48 3.89 21.87 -11.61
N GLY A 49 3.60 21.08 -12.64
CA GLY A 49 3.77 21.47 -14.04
C GLY A 49 5.21 21.41 -14.57
N LEU A 50 6.15 20.83 -13.81
CA LEU A 50 7.57 20.74 -14.21
C LEU A 50 7.90 19.51 -15.05
N GLY A 51 6.89 18.72 -15.43
CA GLY A 51 7.08 17.44 -16.12
C GLY A 51 7.59 16.32 -15.21
N CYS A 52 7.62 15.08 -15.73
CA CYS A 52 8.17 13.95 -15.01
C CYS A 52 9.71 13.97 -15.08
N VAL A 53 10.36 14.01 -13.92
CA VAL A 53 11.83 13.99 -13.81
C VAL A 53 12.41 12.60 -13.51
N ASN A 54 11.57 11.55 -13.55
CA ASN A 54 11.97 10.16 -13.26
C ASN A 54 12.73 10.00 -11.93
N CYS A 55 12.22 10.62 -10.86
CA CYS A 55 12.83 10.53 -9.53
C CYS A 55 12.97 9.08 -9.02
N GLU A 56 14.05 8.82 -8.29
CA GLU A 56 14.40 7.52 -7.72
C GLU A 56 14.65 7.67 -6.20
N PRO A 57 13.76 7.17 -5.33
CA PRO A 57 12.47 6.55 -5.65
C PRO A 57 11.41 7.56 -6.13
N CYS A 58 10.44 7.09 -6.90
CA CYS A 58 9.39 7.95 -7.45
C CYS A 58 8.49 8.50 -6.33
N SER A 59 8.48 9.83 -6.12
CA SER A 59 7.69 10.48 -5.06
C SER A 59 6.17 10.32 -5.24
N LEU A 60 5.70 10.07 -6.47
CA LEU A 60 4.28 9.81 -6.74
C LEU A 60 3.87 8.38 -6.38
N LEU A 61 4.75 7.40 -6.59
CA LEU A 61 4.43 5.97 -6.42
C LEU A 61 4.93 5.38 -5.09
N SER A 62 5.94 6.00 -4.49
CA SER A 62 6.68 5.48 -3.33
C SER A 62 6.60 6.45 -2.16
N GLY A 63 6.59 5.92 -0.95
CA GLY A 63 6.41 6.66 0.31
C GLY A 63 5.14 6.28 1.05
N TRP A 64 4.89 6.94 2.19
CA TRP A 64 3.72 6.67 3.02
C TRP A 64 2.42 6.80 2.23
N GLY A 65 1.57 5.77 2.25
CA GLY A 65 0.33 5.66 1.48
C GLY A 65 0.50 5.15 0.05
N GLY A 66 1.73 4.86 -0.39
CA GLY A 66 2.05 4.31 -1.72
C GLY A 66 1.48 5.15 -2.87
N ALA A 67 1.11 4.50 -3.98
CA ALA A 67 0.47 5.17 -5.12
C ALA A 67 -0.93 5.72 -4.80
N GLY A 68 -1.61 5.16 -3.80
CA GLY A 68 -2.96 5.57 -3.39
C GLY A 68 -3.01 6.96 -2.76
N ALA A 69 -1.92 7.45 -2.15
CA ALA A 69 -1.91 8.74 -1.45
C ALA A 69 -2.19 9.97 -2.35
N PHE A 70 -1.92 9.85 -3.66
CA PHE A 70 -2.14 10.91 -4.64
C PHE A 70 -3.12 10.48 -5.73
N SER A 71 -3.94 9.45 -5.47
CA SER A 71 -5.07 9.11 -6.33
C SER A 71 -6.30 9.95 -5.96
N ASP A 72 -7.38 9.80 -6.73
CA ASP A 72 -8.68 10.36 -6.41
C ASP A 72 -9.42 9.59 -5.30
N GLY A 73 -8.81 8.54 -4.75
CA GLY A 73 -9.36 7.74 -3.65
C GLY A 73 -10.56 6.88 -4.03
N LYS A 74 -10.82 6.65 -5.33
CA LYS A 74 -11.93 5.80 -5.75
C LYS A 74 -11.67 4.34 -5.38
N LEU A 75 -12.65 3.73 -4.72
CA LEU A 75 -12.64 2.31 -4.39
C LEU A 75 -13.51 1.56 -5.39
N THR A 76 -12.91 0.58 -6.05
CA THR A 76 -13.62 -0.32 -6.96
C THR A 76 -14.02 -1.59 -6.21
N ILE A 77 -15.31 -1.73 -5.94
CA ILE A 77 -15.89 -2.89 -5.25
C ILE A 77 -16.28 -3.92 -6.31
N SER A 78 -15.27 -4.58 -6.90
CA SER A 78 -15.46 -5.60 -7.93
C SER A 78 -14.33 -6.62 -7.87
N THR A 79 -14.66 -7.90 -8.03
CA THR A 79 -13.67 -8.98 -8.13
C THR A 79 -12.85 -8.91 -9.43
N SER A 80 -13.33 -8.17 -10.43
CA SER A 80 -12.66 -7.99 -11.73
C SER A 80 -11.51 -6.98 -11.74
N VAL A 81 -11.25 -6.30 -10.62
CA VAL A 81 -10.22 -5.25 -10.51
C VAL A 81 -9.34 -5.53 -9.30
N GLY A 82 -8.02 -5.32 -9.42
CA GLY A 82 -7.08 -5.45 -8.30
C GLY A 82 -6.04 -6.56 -8.42
N GLY A 83 -5.94 -7.21 -9.59
CA GLY A 83 -4.90 -8.21 -9.89
C GLY A 83 -5.47 -9.61 -10.02
N TRP A 84 -4.69 -10.61 -9.61
CA TRP A 84 -4.99 -12.03 -9.86
C TRP A 84 -5.49 -12.78 -8.62
N LEU A 85 -5.96 -12.07 -7.58
CA LEU A 85 -6.34 -12.73 -6.32
C LEU A 85 -7.44 -13.78 -6.52
N SER A 86 -8.38 -13.55 -7.44
CA SER A 86 -9.43 -14.52 -7.80
C SER A 86 -8.87 -15.82 -8.36
N GLU A 87 -7.71 -15.82 -9.02
CA GLU A 87 -7.05 -17.03 -9.53
C GLU A 87 -6.49 -17.90 -8.39
N TYR A 88 -6.12 -17.29 -7.27
CA TYR A 88 -5.54 -18.01 -6.13
C TYR A 88 -6.59 -18.54 -5.15
N ILE A 89 -7.66 -17.77 -4.89
CA ILE A 89 -8.65 -18.11 -3.85
C ILE A 89 -10.05 -18.41 -4.41
N GLY A 90 -10.28 -18.19 -5.70
CA GLY A 90 -11.58 -18.31 -6.34
C GLY A 90 -12.45 -17.06 -6.17
N GLU A 91 -13.31 -16.81 -7.17
CA GLU A 91 -14.24 -15.66 -7.23
C GLU A 91 -15.17 -15.58 -6.01
N GLU A 92 -15.68 -16.72 -5.54
CA GLU A 92 -16.61 -16.76 -4.40
C GLU A 92 -15.95 -16.26 -3.11
N ASN A 93 -14.71 -16.70 -2.84
CA ASN A 93 -13.98 -16.26 -1.64
C ASN A 93 -13.54 -14.81 -1.75
N LEU A 94 -13.11 -14.36 -2.94
CA LEU A 94 -12.77 -12.95 -3.14
C LEU A 94 -13.99 -12.04 -2.92
N SER A 95 -15.15 -12.43 -3.44
CA SER A 95 -16.40 -11.69 -3.23
C SER A 95 -16.76 -11.56 -1.75
N LYS A 96 -16.54 -12.59 -0.93
CA LYS A 96 -16.73 -12.53 0.52
C LYS A 96 -15.78 -11.52 1.19
N LEU A 97 -14.52 -11.47 0.77
CA LEU A 97 -13.52 -10.53 1.31
C LEU A 97 -13.83 -9.06 0.96
N ILE A 98 -14.48 -8.81 -0.18
CA ILE A 98 -14.88 -7.45 -0.58
C ILE A 98 -15.99 -6.89 0.33
N ASN A 99 -16.87 -7.76 0.86
CA ASN A 99 -17.99 -7.38 1.73
C ASN A 99 -17.60 -7.28 3.22
N TYR A 100 -16.32 -7.05 3.52
CA TYR A 100 -15.75 -6.96 4.88
C TYR A 100 -16.57 -6.08 5.83
#